data_AF-A0A7T0IH84-F1
#
_entry.id   AF-A0A7T0IH84-F1
#
_cell.length_a   1.000
_cell.length_b   1.000
_cell.length_c   1.000
_cell.angle_alpha   90.00
_cell.angle_beta   90.00
_cell.angle_gamma   90.00
#
_symmetry.space_group_name_H-M   'P 1'
#
loop_
_entity.id
_entity.type
_entity.pdbx_description
1 polymer ?
#
loop_
_entity_poly.entity_id
_entity_poly.type
_entity_poly.pdbx_seq_one_letter_code
_entity_poly.pdbx_strand_id
1 'polypeptide(L)'
;MVALTLGIFFTSLAASAVAAPAPAITPAPKPEVVKRASSCTFSGSNGAAEASKSQSSCATMVLSDVAVPSGTTLDLSSLADGTTVIFEGTTTWGYSEWKGPLLDIQGKKITVKGAEGSVLNGDGARWWDGKGGNGGKTKH
;
A
#
# COMPACT_ATOMS: atom_id res chain seq x y z
N MET A 1 15.22 -24.48 -96.45
CA MET A 1 14.79 -25.02 -95.15
C MET A 1 15.73 -24.51 -94.08
N VAL A 2 15.41 -23.40 -93.41
CA VAL A 2 16.04 -22.95 -92.15
C VAL A 2 14.96 -22.22 -91.36
N ALA A 3 14.57 -22.80 -90.22
CA ALA A 3 13.55 -22.29 -89.33
C ALA A 3 14.19 -21.32 -88.33
N LEU A 4 13.57 -20.14 -88.16
CA LEU A 4 14.00 -19.11 -87.21
C LEU A 4 13.11 -19.22 -85.96
N THR A 5 13.66 -19.73 -84.86
CA THR A 5 12.97 -19.93 -83.59
C THR A 5 12.98 -18.64 -82.75
N LEU A 6 11.79 -18.19 -82.34
CA LEU A 6 11.56 -17.00 -81.52
C LEU A 6 11.66 -17.36 -80.04
N GLY A 7 12.65 -16.83 -79.31
CA GLY A 7 12.84 -17.07 -77.87
C GLY A 7 12.12 -16.04 -77.01
N ILE A 8 11.27 -16.48 -76.08
CA ILE A 8 10.58 -15.64 -75.09
C ILE A 8 11.37 -15.72 -73.77
N PHE A 9 11.88 -14.57 -73.29
CA PHE A 9 12.53 -14.46 -71.97
C PHE A 9 11.48 -14.09 -70.91
N PHE A 10 11.27 -14.99 -69.93
CA PHE A 10 10.50 -14.71 -68.71
C PHE A 10 11.46 -14.19 -67.62
N THR A 11 11.26 -12.95 -67.15
CA THR A 11 11.97 -12.41 -65.99
C THR A 11 11.16 -12.66 -64.72
N SER A 12 11.73 -13.41 -63.77
CA SER A 12 11.12 -13.64 -62.46
C SER A 12 11.49 -12.51 -61.49
N LEU A 13 10.48 -11.91 -60.86
CA LEU A 13 10.63 -10.92 -59.80
C LEU A 13 10.61 -11.65 -58.44
N ALA A 14 11.76 -11.78 -57.80
CA ALA A 14 11.85 -12.35 -56.45
C ALA A 14 11.55 -11.25 -55.41
N ALA A 15 10.44 -11.39 -54.68
CA ALA A 15 10.12 -10.54 -53.53
C ALA A 15 10.77 -11.12 -52.26
N SER A 16 11.69 -10.38 -51.64
CA SER A 16 12.29 -10.74 -50.36
C SER A 16 11.37 -10.31 -49.21
N ALA A 17 10.83 -11.28 -48.47
CA ALA A 17 10.08 -11.01 -47.24
C ALA A 17 11.04 -10.62 -46.11
N VAL A 18 10.98 -9.36 -45.67
CA VAL A 18 11.66 -8.89 -44.45
C VAL A 18 10.86 -9.34 -43.23
N ALA A 19 11.41 -10.27 -42.45
CA ALA A 19 10.82 -10.71 -41.19
C ALA A 19 10.95 -9.58 -40.14
N ALA A 20 9.82 -9.17 -39.56
CA ALA A 20 9.80 -8.21 -38.45
C ALA A 20 10.37 -8.87 -37.17
N PRO A 21 11.21 -8.17 -36.38
CA PRO A 21 11.74 -8.71 -35.13
C PRO A 21 10.61 -8.89 -34.09
N ALA A 22 10.61 -10.05 -33.42
CA ALA A 22 9.66 -10.35 -32.36
C ALA A 22 9.87 -9.42 -31.13
N PRO A 23 8.80 -9.09 -30.38
CA PRO A 23 8.91 -8.27 -29.18
C PRO A 23 9.83 -8.92 -28.15
N ALA A 24 10.80 -8.15 -27.65
CA ALA A 24 11.72 -8.60 -26.61
C ALA A 24 10.97 -8.86 -25.30
N ILE A 25 11.19 -10.03 -24.70
CA ILE A 25 10.64 -10.39 -23.39
C ILE A 25 11.46 -9.63 -22.33
N THR A 26 10.96 -8.49 -21.84
CA THR A 26 11.57 -7.80 -20.70
C THR A 26 11.44 -8.66 -19.43
N PRO A 27 12.54 -8.92 -18.70
CA PRO A 27 12.49 -9.61 -17.42
C PRO A 27 11.59 -8.86 -16.43
N ALA A 28 10.84 -9.61 -15.62
CA ALA A 28 10.05 -9.01 -14.54
C ALA A 28 10.97 -8.21 -13.60
N PRO A 29 10.54 -7.02 -13.13
CA PRO A 29 11.32 -6.24 -12.19
C PRO A 29 11.59 -7.07 -10.94
N LYS A 30 12.88 -7.21 -10.58
CA LYS A 30 13.28 -7.85 -9.33
C LYS A 30 12.83 -6.95 -8.18
N PRO A 31 12.25 -7.49 -7.10
CA PRO A 31 11.89 -6.67 -5.95
C PRO A 31 13.16 -6.03 -5.38
N GLU A 32 13.13 -4.71 -5.24
CA GLU A 32 14.20 -3.96 -4.61
C GLU A 32 14.28 -4.33 -3.13
N VAL A 33 15.42 -4.86 -2.68
CA VAL A 33 15.63 -5.24 -1.28
C VAL A 33 16.08 -3.99 -0.53
N VAL A 34 15.09 -3.17 -0.11
CA VAL A 34 15.34 -2.02 0.78
C VAL A 34 15.73 -2.54 2.16
N LYS A 35 16.87 -2.09 2.69
CA LYS A 35 17.32 -2.43 4.04
C LYS A 35 16.42 -1.72 5.06
N ARG A 36 15.63 -2.50 5.81
CA ARG A 36 14.71 -2.03 6.87
C ARG A 36 15.24 -2.41 8.26
N ALA A 37 14.88 -1.64 9.27
CA ALA A 37 14.99 -2.07 10.66
C ALA A 37 14.09 -3.31 10.89
N SER A 38 14.56 -4.25 11.71
CA SER A 38 13.81 -5.48 12.02
C SER A 38 12.55 -5.19 12.83
N SER A 39 12.64 -4.29 13.81
CA SER A 39 11.53 -3.84 14.65
C SER A 39 11.70 -2.38 15.05
N CYS A 40 10.59 -1.65 15.13
CA CYS A 40 10.50 -0.27 15.61
C CYS A 40 9.35 -0.18 16.60
N THR A 41 9.54 0.52 17.72
CA THR A 41 8.49 0.74 18.72
C THR A 41 8.18 2.24 18.80
N PHE A 42 6.90 2.58 18.72
CA PHE A 42 6.38 3.94 18.82
C PHE A 42 5.38 4.02 19.97
N SER A 43 5.46 5.05 20.79
CA SER A 43 4.64 5.17 22.00
C SER A 43 4.27 6.59 22.37
N GLY A 44 3.28 6.72 23.27
CA GLY A 44 2.84 7.98 23.84
C GLY A 44 2.21 8.94 22.82
N SER A 45 2.27 10.24 23.11
CA SER A 45 1.61 11.29 22.33
C SER A 45 2.21 11.53 20.94
N ASN A 46 3.49 11.20 20.76
CA ASN A 46 4.19 11.36 19.48
C ASN A 46 4.20 10.07 18.65
N GLY A 47 3.79 8.94 19.24
CA GLY A 47 3.90 7.62 18.63
C GLY A 47 3.20 7.52 17.28
N ALA A 48 2.02 8.13 17.14
CA ALA A 48 1.28 8.14 15.88
C ALA A 48 2.05 8.85 14.75
N ALA A 49 2.61 10.01 15.02
CA ALA A 49 3.35 10.79 14.02
C ALA A 49 4.66 10.09 13.61
N GLU A 50 5.38 9.51 14.56
CA GLU A 50 6.64 8.80 14.29
C GLU A 50 6.42 7.47 13.57
N ALA A 51 5.34 6.75 13.92
CA ALA A 51 4.93 5.55 13.19
C ALA A 51 4.61 5.88 11.72
N SER A 52 3.84 6.94 11.49
CA SER A 52 3.42 7.34 10.15
C SER A 52 4.61 7.73 9.24
N LYS A 53 5.67 8.32 9.80
CA LYS A 53 6.91 8.62 9.07
C LYS A 53 7.77 7.37 8.77
N SER A 54 7.57 6.28 9.52
CA SER A 54 8.47 5.12 9.51
C SER A 54 7.93 3.90 8.78
N GLN A 55 6.79 4.03 8.08
CA GLN A 55 6.02 2.93 7.47
C GLN A 55 6.80 2.08 6.46
N SER A 56 7.81 2.66 5.80
CA SER A 56 8.69 1.95 4.85
C SER A 56 9.99 1.44 5.48
N SER A 57 10.32 1.90 6.69
CA SER A 57 11.63 1.69 7.32
C SER A 57 11.66 0.50 8.28
N CYS A 58 10.51 -0.03 8.68
CA CYS A 58 10.38 -1.05 9.72
C CYS A 58 9.70 -2.31 9.17
N ALA A 59 10.29 -3.49 9.39
CA ALA A 59 9.63 -4.76 9.07
C ALA A 59 8.54 -5.13 10.10
N THR A 60 8.76 -4.77 11.37
CA THR A 60 7.77 -4.86 12.44
C THR A 60 7.59 -3.49 13.09
N MET A 61 6.35 -3.07 13.28
CA MET A 61 5.98 -1.83 13.96
C MET A 61 5.17 -2.18 15.20
N VAL A 62 5.70 -1.86 16.38
CA VAL A 62 5.01 -2.00 17.66
C VAL A 62 4.47 -0.64 18.06
N LEU A 63 3.16 -0.55 18.27
CA LEU A 63 2.44 0.65 18.70
C LEU A 63 2.02 0.45 20.14
N SER A 64 2.79 1.01 21.07
CA SER A 64 2.66 0.78 22.51
C SER A 64 2.10 2.02 23.19
N ASP A 65 0.88 1.93 23.75
CA ASP A 65 0.22 3.04 24.45
C ASP A 65 0.18 4.35 23.64
N VAL A 66 -0.14 4.25 22.35
CA VAL A 66 -0.17 5.40 21.44
C VAL A 66 -1.40 6.27 21.74
N ALA A 67 -1.18 7.56 21.97
CA ALA A 67 -2.24 8.56 22.10
C ALA A 67 -2.31 9.38 20.81
N VAL A 68 -3.29 9.07 19.96
CA VAL A 68 -3.50 9.74 18.67
C VAL A 68 -4.13 11.12 18.91
N PRO A 69 -3.58 12.21 18.34
CA PRO A 69 -4.14 13.55 18.49
C PRO A 69 -5.60 13.65 18.01
N SER A 70 -6.36 14.57 18.61
CA SER A 70 -7.76 14.81 18.24
C SER A 70 -7.90 15.24 16.78
N GLY A 71 -8.87 14.67 16.07
CA GLY A 71 -9.15 15.07 14.68
C GLY A 71 -8.09 14.62 13.67
N THR A 72 -7.27 13.63 14.04
CA THR A 72 -6.23 13.07 13.16
C THR A 72 -6.37 11.55 13.04
N THR A 73 -5.89 11.02 11.93
CA THR A 73 -5.82 9.57 11.67
C THR A 73 -4.49 9.04 12.19
N LEU A 74 -4.51 7.86 12.83
CA LEU A 74 -3.31 7.02 12.91
C LEU A 74 -3.07 6.43 11.52
N ASP A 75 -2.26 7.13 10.74
CA ASP A 75 -2.02 6.82 9.33
C ASP A 75 -0.91 5.80 9.14
N LEU A 76 -1.31 4.59 8.73
CA LEU A 76 -0.49 3.47 8.29
C LEU A 76 -0.88 3.04 6.85
N SER A 77 -1.24 3.99 5.99
CA SER A 77 -1.71 3.76 4.61
C SER A 77 -0.62 3.44 3.57
N SER A 78 0.65 3.51 3.97
CA SER A 78 1.83 3.37 3.10
C SER A 78 2.84 2.36 3.65
N LEU A 79 2.37 1.30 4.30
CA LEU A 79 3.24 0.25 4.82
C LEU A 79 3.97 -0.49 3.71
N ALA A 80 5.26 -0.73 3.93
CA ALA A 80 6.03 -1.62 3.06
C ALA A 80 5.42 -3.03 3.03
N ASP A 81 5.59 -3.72 1.90
CA ASP A 81 5.10 -5.08 1.73
C ASP A 81 5.62 -6.01 2.84
N GLY A 82 4.72 -6.85 3.36
CA GLY A 82 5.03 -7.82 4.40
C GLY A 82 5.24 -7.23 5.80
N THR A 83 4.97 -5.95 6.04
CA THR A 83 5.11 -5.34 7.37
C THR A 83 4.15 -5.98 8.37
N THR A 84 4.64 -6.19 9.60
CA THR A 84 3.82 -6.59 10.75
C THR A 84 3.56 -5.39 11.66
N VAL A 85 2.30 -5.14 12.01
CA VAL A 85 1.88 -4.13 12.98
C VAL A 85 1.37 -4.84 14.23
N ILE A 86 1.88 -4.44 15.40
CA ILE A 86 1.50 -5.00 16.70
C ILE A 86 1.02 -3.85 17.59
N PHE A 87 -0.23 -3.91 18.05
CA PHE A 87 -0.75 -3.00 19.06
C PHE A 87 -0.47 -3.55 20.46
N GLU A 88 0.10 -2.72 21.33
CA GLU A 88 0.41 -3.01 22.73
C GLU A 88 -0.20 -1.94 23.63
N GLY A 89 -0.61 -2.36 24.84
CA GLY A 89 -1.26 -1.47 25.79
C GLY A 89 -2.57 -0.88 25.24
N THR A 90 -2.84 0.39 25.55
CA THR A 90 -4.07 1.07 25.11
C THR A 90 -3.78 2.16 24.09
N THR A 91 -4.23 1.97 22.85
CA THR A 91 -4.27 3.05 21.87
C THR A 91 -5.52 3.89 22.10
N THR A 92 -5.38 5.22 22.13
CA THR A 92 -6.47 6.17 22.36
C THR A 92 -6.51 7.27 21.31
N TRP A 93 -7.65 7.95 21.18
CA TRP A 93 -7.83 9.09 20.28
C TRP A 93 -8.35 10.30 21.03
N GLY A 94 -7.79 11.47 20.73
CA GLY A 94 -8.32 12.75 21.22
C GLY A 94 -9.73 13.02 20.69
N TYR A 95 -10.53 13.76 21.46
CA TYR A 95 -11.90 14.11 21.08
C TYR A 95 -11.93 15.22 20.02
N SER A 96 -12.64 14.99 18.93
CA SER A 96 -13.00 16.00 17.93
C SER A 96 -14.25 15.54 17.16
N GLU A 97 -15.12 16.46 16.78
CA GLU A 97 -16.25 16.16 15.89
C GLU A 97 -15.78 16.26 14.43
N TRP A 98 -15.34 15.14 13.87
CA TRP A 98 -14.75 15.06 12.53
C TRP A 98 -15.14 13.74 11.85
N LYS A 99 -14.90 13.63 10.54
CA LYS A 99 -15.39 12.51 9.71
C LYS A 99 -14.49 11.27 9.72
N GLY A 100 -13.38 11.30 10.46
CA GLY A 100 -12.47 10.17 10.51
C GLY A 100 -11.72 9.94 9.18
N PRO A 101 -11.10 8.75 9.01
CA PRO A 101 -11.12 7.62 9.95
C PRO A 101 -10.16 7.81 11.14
N LEU A 102 -10.38 7.07 12.23
CA LEU A 102 -9.44 7.02 13.37
C LEU A 102 -8.11 6.32 13.04
N LEU A 103 -8.17 5.25 12.25
CA LEU A 103 -7.06 4.38 11.90
C LEU A 103 -7.20 4.00 10.43
N ASP A 104 -6.13 4.16 9.66
CA ASP A 104 -6.04 3.71 8.27
C ASP A 104 -4.82 2.80 8.13
N ILE A 105 -5.03 1.57 7.64
CA ILE A 105 -3.97 0.58 7.44
C ILE A 105 -4.07 0.07 6.01
N GLN A 106 -3.03 0.29 5.21
CA GLN A 106 -2.97 -0.20 3.84
C GLN A 106 -1.56 -0.73 3.51
N GLY A 107 -1.49 -1.67 2.57
CA GLY A 107 -0.27 -2.29 2.11
C GLY A 107 -0.52 -3.71 1.60
N LYS A 108 0.52 -4.38 1.10
CA LYS A 108 0.40 -5.76 0.62
C LYS A 108 0.98 -6.74 1.63
N LYS A 109 0.26 -7.84 1.87
CA LYS A 109 0.68 -8.92 2.80
C LYS A 109 0.98 -8.40 4.20
N ILE A 110 0.23 -7.38 4.65
CA ILE A 110 0.36 -6.82 5.99
C ILE A 110 -0.22 -7.78 7.01
N THR A 111 0.45 -7.92 8.15
CA THR A 111 -0.07 -8.67 9.31
C THR A 111 -0.35 -7.70 10.44
N VAL A 112 -1.58 -7.71 10.98
CA VAL A 112 -1.95 -6.87 12.12
C VAL A 112 -2.28 -7.77 13.30
N LYS A 113 -1.72 -7.46 14.47
CA LYS A 113 -1.91 -8.21 15.71
C LYS A 113 -2.15 -7.27 16.89
N GLY A 114 -2.90 -7.74 17.87
CA GLY A 114 -2.88 -7.17 19.22
C GLY A 114 -2.07 -8.07 20.14
N ALA A 115 -1.19 -7.49 20.95
CA ALA A 115 -0.58 -8.20 22.07
C ALA A 115 -1.65 -8.54 23.13
N GLU A 116 -1.32 -9.44 24.05
CA GLU A 116 -2.22 -9.79 25.15
C GLU A 116 -2.61 -8.54 25.95
N GLY A 117 -3.92 -8.36 26.19
CA GLY A 117 -4.44 -7.20 26.90
C GLY A 117 -4.45 -5.88 26.11
N SER A 118 -4.05 -5.89 24.83
CA SER A 118 -4.10 -4.67 24.01
C SER A 118 -5.53 -4.21 23.72
N VAL A 119 -5.74 -2.90 23.69
CA VAL A 119 -7.05 -2.27 23.46
C VAL A 119 -6.91 -1.09 22.49
N LEU A 120 -7.80 -1.04 21.50
CA LEU A 120 -8.05 0.18 20.71
C LEU A 120 -9.26 0.90 21.31
N ASN A 121 -9.01 1.87 22.18
CA ASN A 121 -10.04 2.59 22.91
C ASN A 121 -10.38 3.93 22.24
N GLY A 122 -11.42 3.92 21.40
CA GLY A 122 -11.97 5.14 20.80
C GLY A 122 -12.72 6.05 21.78
N ASP A 123 -13.08 5.56 22.97
CA ASP A 123 -13.88 6.26 23.98
C ASP A 123 -15.13 6.93 23.34
N GLY A 124 -15.93 6.08 22.68
CA GLY A 124 -17.04 6.49 21.81
C GLY A 124 -18.21 7.18 22.53
N ALA A 125 -18.33 7.00 23.84
CA ALA A 125 -19.35 7.65 24.67
C ALA A 125 -19.30 9.18 24.56
N ARG A 126 -18.13 9.76 24.26
CA ARG A 126 -17.98 11.20 24.03
C ARG A 126 -18.79 11.70 22.82
N TRP A 127 -19.06 10.85 21.83
CA TRP A 127 -19.84 11.18 20.62
C TRP A 127 -21.28 10.66 20.65
N TRP A 128 -21.58 9.64 21.47
CA TRP A 128 -22.92 9.04 21.50
C TRP A 128 -23.97 10.05 21.98
N ASP A 129 -24.90 10.37 21.08
CA ASP A 129 -25.98 11.35 21.26
C ASP A 129 -27.36 10.74 20.97
N GLY A 130 -27.44 9.41 20.86
CA GLY A 130 -28.65 8.68 20.49
C GLY A 130 -29.04 8.77 19.02
N LYS A 131 -28.28 9.47 18.17
CA LYS A 131 -28.64 9.72 16.75
C LYS A 131 -27.80 8.95 15.74
N GLY A 132 -26.73 8.28 16.17
CA GLY A 132 -25.85 7.52 15.28
C GLY A 132 -25.34 8.39 14.13
N GLY A 133 -25.36 7.88 12.89
CA GLY A 133 -24.98 8.64 11.69
C GLY A 133 -26.06 9.61 11.17
N ASN A 134 -27.27 9.62 11.74
CA ASN A 134 -28.44 10.32 11.20
C ASN A 134 -28.60 11.74 11.75
N GLY A 135 -27.49 12.48 11.85
CA GLY A 135 -27.43 13.83 12.40
C GLY A 135 -26.92 13.89 13.85
N GLY A 136 -27.01 15.06 14.48
CA GLY A 136 -26.39 15.31 15.79
C GLY A 136 -24.90 15.60 15.68
N LYS A 137 -24.11 15.10 16.64
CA LYS A 137 -22.64 15.26 16.65
C LYS A 137 -22.01 14.59 15.44
N THR A 138 -20.99 15.22 14.85
CA THR A 138 -20.21 14.57 13.79
C THR A 138 -19.33 13.49 14.41
N LYS A 139 -19.49 12.26 13.91
CA LYS A 139 -18.78 11.05 14.37
C LYS A 139 -17.76 10.64 13.31
N HIS A 140 -16.63 10.13 13.79
CA HIS A 140 -15.52 9.63 12.99
C HIS A 140 -15.79 8.23 12.42
#